data_AF-A0A7W0FMQ2-F1
#
_entry.id   AF-A0A7W0FMQ2-F1
#
_cell.length_a   1.000
_cell.length_b   1.000
_cell.length_c   1.000
_cell.angle_alpha   90.00
_cell.angle_beta   90.00
_cell.angle_gamma   90.00
#
_symmetry.space_group_name_H-M   'P 1'
#
loop_
_entity.id
_entity.type
_entity.pdbx_description
1 polymer ?
#
loop_
_entity_poly.entity_id
_entity_poly.type
_entity_poly.pdbx_seq_one_letter_code
_entity_poly.pdbx_strand_id
1 'polypeptide(L)'
;MWARVVELMLGGWLIISPFVFRDTPGLERYVVNDVISGGLAILFALLCFWPRTSRAHLATLVLGAWLASYGYFSAPRPGPPAAQNNIVVGLMLIVFALVPTDAARPPGPWRRRS
;
A
#
# COMPACT_ATOMS: atom_id res chain seq x y z
N MET A 1 8.16 -5.56 11.53
CA MET A 1 7.22 -4.48 11.89
C MET A 1 7.46 -3.17 11.16
N TRP A 2 8.71 -2.76 10.87
CA TRP A 2 8.99 -1.52 10.13
C TRP A 2 8.27 -1.45 8.76
N ALA A 3 8.18 -2.56 8.02
CA ALA A 3 7.45 -2.62 6.75
C ALA A 3 5.97 -2.20 6.87
N ARG A 4 5.30 -2.54 7.98
CA ARG A 4 3.89 -2.16 8.21
C ARG A 4 3.74 -0.66 8.49
N VAL A 5 4.74 -0.04 9.11
CA VAL A 5 4.78 1.42 9.29
C VAL A 5 4.91 2.10 7.93
N VAL A 6 5.77 1.58 7.04
CA VAL A 6 5.91 2.12 5.68
C VAL A 6 4.61 1.99 4.89
N GLU A 7 3.91 0.86 4.98
CA GLU A 7 2.59 0.70 4.35
C GLU A 7 1.55 1.70 4.88
N LEU A 8 1.58 1.98 6.18
CA LEU A 8 0.71 2.98 6.79
C LEU A 8 1.04 4.40 6.29
N MET A 9 2.33 4.72 6.16
CA MET A 9 2.79 5.99 5.57
C MET A 9 2.40 6.10 4.09
N LEU A 10 2.52 5.02 3.31
CA LEU A 10 2.10 4.96 1.91
C LEU A 10 0.59 5.12 1.75
N GLY A 11 -0.21 4.53 2.65
CA GLY A 11 -1.65 4.74 2.69
C GLY A 11 -2.02 6.19 3.02
N GLY A 12 -1.31 6.81 3.97
CA GLY A 12 -1.45 8.24 4.26
C GLY A 12 -1.06 9.12 3.07
N TRP A 13 0.03 8.76 2.37
CA TRP A 13 0.45 9.43 1.15
C TRP A 13 -0.62 9.37 0.05
N LEU A 14 -1.24 8.20 -0.18
CA LEU A 14 -2.32 8.04 -1.16
C LEU A 14 -3.47 9.01 -0.91
N ILE A 15 -3.88 9.19 0.35
CA ILE A 15 -4.95 10.11 0.73
C ILE A 15 -4.55 11.58 0.49
N ILE A 16 -3.27 11.93 0.69
CA ILE A 16 -2.76 13.29 0.54
C ILE A 16 -2.43 13.62 -0.93
N SER A 17 -2.07 12.62 -1.74
CA SER A 17 -1.57 12.80 -3.11
C SER A 17 -2.51 13.59 -4.07
N PRO A 18 -3.85 13.51 -3.98
CA PRO A 18 -4.74 14.35 -4.80
C PRO A 18 -4.55 15.84 -4.56
N PHE A 19 -4.14 16.25 -3.35
CA PHE A 19 -3.84 17.64 -3.03
C PHE A 19 -2.51 18.11 -3.65
N VAL A 20 -1.65 17.21 -4.09
CA VAL A 20 -0.41 17.55 -4.81
C VAL A 20 -0.67 17.62 -6.31
N PHE A 21 -1.52 16.73 -6.83
CA PHE A 21 -1.78 16.59 -8.27
C PHE A 21 -3.05 17.32 -8.76
N ARG A 22 -3.44 18.42 -8.09
CA ARG A 22 -4.72 19.14 -8.30
C ARG A 22 -5.00 19.54 -9.76
N ASP A 23 -3.94 19.81 -10.52
CA ASP A 23 -4.05 20.28 -11.90
C ASP A 23 -4.14 19.14 -12.93
N THR A 24 -4.30 17.89 -12.47
CA THR A 24 -4.38 16.72 -13.37
C THR A 24 -5.76 16.60 -14.02
N PRO A 25 -5.87 16.52 -15.36
CA PRO A 25 -7.14 16.29 -16.03
C PRO A 25 -7.76 14.95 -15.62
N GLY A 26 -9.03 14.95 -15.23
CA GLY A 26 -9.75 13.74 -14.81
C GLY A 26 -9.38 13.23 -13.40
N LEU A 27 -8.76 14.08 -12.57
CA LEU A 27 -8.34 13.78 -11.20
C LEU A 27 -9.44 13.15 -10.34
N GLU A 28 -10.70 13.57 -10.52
CA GLU A 28 -11.84 13.10 -9.72
C GLU A 28 -11.96 11.57 -9.66
N ARG A 29 -11.66 10.88 -10.77
CA ARG A 29 -11.69 9.42 -10.84
C ARG A 29 -10.60 8.77 -10.00
N TYR A 30 -9.42 9.40 -9.95
CA TYR A 30 -8.28 8.94 -9.18
C TYR A 30 -8.47 9.21 -7.69
N VAL A 31 -9.04 10.36 -7.31
CA VAL A 31 -9.24 10.72 -5.89
C VAL A 31 -10.03 9.65 -5.14
N VAL A 32 -11.14 9.17 -5.70
CA VAL A 32 -11.97 8.16 -5.03
C VAL A 32 -11.18 6.85 -4.85
N ASN A 33 -10.48 6.41 -5.91
CA ASN A 33 -9.65 5.22 -5.84
C ASN A 33 -8.52 5.38 -4.81
N ASP A 34 -7.88 6.54 -4.75
CA ASP A 34 -6.70 6.79 -3.92
C ASP A 34 -7.10 6.91 -2.44
N VAL A 35 -8.22 7.56 -2.14
CA VAL A 35 -8.76 7.65 -0.78
C VAL A 35 -9.21 6.28 -0.26
N ILE A 36 -9.93 5.50 -1.08
CA ILE A 36 -10.37 4.15 -0.69
C ILE A 36 -9.16 3.23 -0.52
N SER A 37 -8.24 3.23 -1.49
CA SER A 37 -7.04 2.39 -1.44
C SER A 37 -6.12 2.77 -0.28
N GLY A 38 -5.94 4.07 -0.04
CA GLY A 38 -5.16 4.57 1.09
C GLY A 38 -5.78 4.17 2.43
N GLY A 39 -7.11 4.28 2.57
CA GLY A 39 -7.84 3.81 3.75
C GLY A 39 -7.69 2.31 3.98
N LEU A 40 -7.81 1.50 2.92
CA LEU A 40 -7.59 0.06 3.00
C LEU A 40 -6.14 -0.29 3.37
N ALA A 41 -5.14 0.42 2.82
CA ALA A 41 -3.73 0.21 3.15
C ALA A 41 -3.46 0.48 4.64
N ILE A 42 -4.00 1.58 5.17
CA ILE A 42 -3.91 1.91 6.60
C ILE A 42 -4.59 0.83 7.45
N LEU A 43 -5.81 0.42 7.07
CA LEU A 43 -6.56 -0.60 7.78
C LEU A 43 -5.80 -1.94 7.83
N PHE A 44 -5.27 -2.41 6.71
CA PHE A 44 -4.52 -3.67 6.64
C PHE A 44 -3.19 -3.59 7.41
N ALA A 45 -2.50 -2.45 7.35
CA ALA A 45 -1.30 -2.20 8.14
C ALA A 45 -1.59 -2.26 9.65
N LEU A 46 -2.70 -1.63 10.10
CA LEU A 46 -3.14 -1.67 11.49
C LEU A 46 -3.56 -3.08 11.93
N LEU A 47 -4.29 -3.81 11.08
CA LEU A 47 -4.69 -5.19 11.37
C LEU A 47 -3.49 -6.13 11.49
N CYS A 48 -2.37 -5.87 10.81
CA CYS A 48 -1.16 -6.67 10.96
C CYS A 48 -0.50 -6.57 12.35
N PHE A 49 -0.85 -5.56 13.17
CA PHE A 49 -0.38 -5.48 14.56
C PHE A 49 -1.04 -6.53 15.46
N TRP A 50 -2.19 -7.08 15.07
CA TRP A 50 -2.83 -8.15 15.83
C TRP A 50 -2.25 -9.53 15.47
N PRO A 51 -1.85 -10.37 16.45
CA PRO A 51 -1.25 -11.68 16.19
C PRO A 51 -2.14 -12.64 15.37
N ARG A 52 -3.47 -12.48 15.49
CA ARG A 52 -4.47 -13.34 14.85
C ARG A 52 -4.65 -13.03 13.35
N THR A 53 -4.25 -11.84 12.92
CA THR A 53 -4.38 -11.31 11.55
C THR A 53 -3.02 -11.06 10.90
N SER A 54 -1.99 -11.83 11.26
CA SER A 54 -0.64 -11.71 10.68
C SER A 54 -0.61 -11.93 9.16
N ARG A 55 -1.65 -12.57 8.59
CA ARG A 55 -1.84 -12.77 7.14
C ARG A 55 -2.43 -11.55 6.41
N ALA A 56 -2.77 -10.47 7.11
CA ALA A 56 -3.33 -9.27 6.48
C ALA A 56 -2.36 -8.59 5.49
N HIS A 57 -1.04 -8.89 5.56
CA HIS A 57 -0.07 -8.47 4.56
C HIS A 57 -0.40 -8.97 3.14
N LEU A 58 -1.07 -10.12 3.00
CA LEU A 58 -1.53 -10.63 1.70
C LEU A 58 -2.63 -9.75 1.11
N ALA A 59 -3.46 -9.11 1.94
CA ALA A 59 -4.45 -8.15 1.48
C ALA A 59 -3.76 -6.88 0.93
N THR A 60 -2.66 -6.45 1.57
CA THR A 60 -1.83 -5.35 1.05
C THR A 60 -1.18 -5.71 -0.30
N LEU A 61 -0.79 -6.96 -0.50
CA LEU A 61 -0.27 -7.44 -1.79
C LEU A 61 -1.33 -7.30 -2.90
N VAL A 62 -2.56 -7.76 -2.64
CA VAL A 62 -3.69 -7.63 -3.57
C VAL A 62 -4.00 -6.16 -3.86
N LEU A 63 -4.00 -5.32 -2.83
CA LEU A 63 -4.23 -3.88 -2.97
C LEU A 63 -3.15 -3.19 -3.81
N GLY A 64 -1.88 -3.54 -3.62
CA GLY A 64 -0.79 -3.01 -4.43
C GLY A 64 -0.89 -3.42 -5.90
N ALA A 65 -1.26 -4.68 -6.17
CA ALA A 65 -1.52 -5.18 -7.52
C ALA A 65 -2.72 -4.48 -8.18
N TRP A 66 -3.78 -4.23 -7.41
CA TRP A 66 -4.92 -3.45 -7.85
C TRP A 66 -4.51 -2.03 -8.25
N LEU A 67 -3.77 -1.30 -7.39
CA LEU A 67 -3.32 0.06 -7.66
C LEU A 67 -2.45 0.15 -8.92
N ALA A 68 -1.50 -0.78 -9.08
CA ALA A 68 -0.64 -0.83 -10.26
C ALA A 68 -1.43 -1.10 -11.54
N SER A 69 -2.36 -2.05 -11.49
CA SER A 69 -3.24 -2.36 -12.63
C SER A 69 -4.15 -1.18 -12.95
N TYR A 70 -4.77 -0.58 -11.93
CA TYR A 70 -5.66 0.57 -12.08
C TYR A 70 -4.95 1.75 -12.73
N GLY A 71 -3.78 2.14 -12.22
CA GLY A 71 -2.98 3.23 -12.80
C GLY A 71 -2.56 2.97 -14.25
N TYR A 72 -2.29 1.71 -14.60
CA TYR A 72 -1.92 1.34 -15.97
C TYR A 72 -3.11 1.35 -16.95
N PHE A 73 -4.27 0.85 -16.54
CA PHE A 73 -5.44 0.69 -17.42
C PHE A 73 -6.37 1.91 -17.46
N SER A 74 -6.40 2.74 -16.41
CA SER A 74 -7.31 3.90 -16.33
C SER A 74 -6.80 5.16 -17.06
N ALA A 75 -5.52 5.17 -17.44
CA ALA A 75 -4.83 6.35 -17.94
C ALA A 75 -4.74 6.40 -19.49
N PRO A 76 -5.00 7.56 -20.11
CA PRO A 76 -4.55 7.85 -21.48
C PRO A 76 -3.02 7.79 -21.58
N ARG A 77 -2.46 7.59 -22.77
CA ARG A 77 -1.01 7.58 -23.00
C ARG A 77 -0.57 8.87 -23.73
N PRO A 78 0.42 9.62 -23.21
CA PRO A 78 1.20 9.38 -21.99
C PRO A 78 0.38 9.58 -20.69
N GLY A 79 0.69 8.76 -19.67
CA GLY A 79 -0.08 8.70 -18.42
C GLY A 79 0.05 9.96 -17.56
N PRO A 80 -1.06 10.47 -16.97
CA PRO A 80 -1.02 11.63 -16.10
C PRO A 80 -0.25 11.34 -14.80
N PRO A 81 0.26 12.38 -14.11
CA PRO A 81 1.04 12.21 -12.87
C PRO A 81 0.33 11.38 -11.80
N ALA A 82 -0.98 11.55 -11.62
CA ALA A 82 -1.78 10.77 -10.67
C ALA A 82 -1.79 9.26 -10.97
N ALA A 83 -1.86 8.88 -12.25
CA ALA A 83 -1.81 7.48 -12.65
C ALA A 83 -0.43 6.86 -12.41
N GLN A 84 0.64 7.61 -12.67
CA GLN A 84 2.01 7.18 -12.40
C GLN A 84 2.24 6.99 -10.89
N ASN A 85 1.71 7.89 -10.06
CA ASN A 85 1.72 7.77 -8.60
C ASN A 85 1.10 6.44 -8.14
N ASN A 86 -0.07 6.07 -8.68
CA ASN A 86 -0.74 4.82 -8.32
C ASN A 86 0.08 3.58 -8.69
N ILE A 87 0.75 3.61 -9.84
CA ILE A 87 1.66 2.52 -10.24
C ILE A 87 2.83 2.42 -9.27
N VAL A 88 3.50 3.53 -8.97
CA VAL A 88 4.68 3.57 -8.09
C VAL A 88 4.31 3.12 -6.68
N VAL A 89 3.25 3.67 -6.10
CA VAL A 89 2.80 3.31 -4.75
C VAL A 89 2.32 1.86 -4.71
N GLY A 90 1.59 1.40 -5.72
CA GLY A 90 1.15 0.01 -5.83
C GLY A 90 2.32 -0.98 -5.85
N LEU A 91 3.37 -0.69 -6.62
CA LEU A 91 4.60 -1.49 -6.65
C LEU A 91 5.33 -1.48 -5.31
N MET A 92 5.43 -0.33 -4.64
CA MET A 92 6.03 -0.25 -3.31
C MET A 92 5.25 -1.09 -2.29
N LEU A 93 3.91 -1.03 -2.31
CA LEU A 93 3.07 -1.85 -1.45
C LEU A 93 3.28 -3.34 -1.69
N ILE A 94 3.45 -3.78 -2.95
CA ILE A 94 3.76 -5.18 -3.29
C ILE A 94 5.09 -5.60 -2.65
N VAL A 95 6.14 -4.78 -2.82
CA VAL A 95 7.47 -5.08 -2.27
C VAL A 95 7.43 -5.18 -0.74
N PHE A 96 6.75 -4.27 -0.06
CA PHE A 96 6.63 -4.32 1.41
C PHE A 96 5.70 -5.43 1.90
N ALA A 97 4.66 -5.77 1.13
CA ALA A 97 3.78 -6.88 1.45
C ALA A 97 4.53 -8.23 1.42
N LEU A 98 5.50 -8.39 0.51
CA LEU A 98 6.37 -9.57 0.44
C LEU A 98 7.29 -9.74 1.66
N VAL A 99 7.61 -8.65 2.38
CA VAL A 99 8.47 -8.71 3.57
C VAL A 99 7.66 -9.29 4.76
N PRO A 100 8.04 -10.47 5.28
CA PRO A 100 7.31 -11.11 6.36
C PRO A 100 7.24 -10.24 7.62
N THR A 101 6.07 -10.18 8.26
CA THR A 101 5.85 -9.41 9.49
C THR A 101 6.81 -9.82 10.62
N ASP A 102 7.20 -11.09 10.65
CA ASP A 102 8.10 -11.69 11.63
C ASP A 102 9.59 -11.49 11.35
N ALA A 103 9.99 -10.76 10.29
CA ALA A 103 11.41 -10.54 9.96
C ALA A 103 12.23 -9.87 11.08
N ALA A 104 11.57 -9.23 12.04
CA ALA A 104 12.22 -8.63 13.22
C ALA A 104 12.25 -9.55 14.46
N ARG A 105 11.61 -10.73 14.40
CA ARG A 105 11.62 -11.68 15.51
C ARG A 105 12.78 -12.66 15.35
N PRO A 106 13.47 -13.01 16.45
CA PRO A 106 14.51 -14.02 16.41
C PRO A 106 13.91 -15.38 16.00
N PRO A 107 14.71 -16.26 15.36
CA PRO A 107 14.25 -17.58 14.94
C PRO A 107 13.62 -18.36 16.09
N GLY A 108 12.56 -19.12 15.80
CA GLY A 108 11.82 -19.93 16.79
C GLY A 108 12.69 -20.76 17.76
N PRO A 109 13.82 -21.37 17.32
CA PRO A 109 14.70 -22.12 18.22
C PRO A 109 15.36 -21.27 19.32
N TRP A 110 15.61 -19.99 19.07
CA TRP A 110 16.28 -19.09 20.02
C TRP A 110 15.31 -18.59 21.11
N ARG A 111 14.01 -18.59 20.80
CA ARG A 111 12.94 -18.12 21.68
C ARG A 111 12.49 -19.13 22.73
N ARG A 112 12.91 -20.41 22.61
CA ARG A 112 12.53 -21.50 23.54
C ARG A 112 13.56 -21.76 24.64
N ARG A 113 14.71 -21.08 24.62
CA ARG A 113 15.82 -21.28 25.58
C ARG A 113 16.00 -20.15 26.60
N SER A 114 15.14 -19.14 26.56
CA SER A 114 15.06 -18.02 27.51
C SER A 114 13.73 -18.07 28.26
#